data_AF-A0A968NVX1-F1
#
_entry.id   AF-A0A968NVX1-F1
#
_cell.length_a   1.000
_cell.length_b   1.000
_cell.length_c   1.000
_cell.angle_alpha   90.00
_cell.angle_beta   90.00
_cell.angle_gamma   90.00
#
_symmetry.space_group_name_H-M   'P 1'
#
loop_
_entity.id
_entity.type
_entity.pdbx_description
1 polymer ?
#
loop_
_entity_poly.entity_id
_entity_poly.type
_entity_poly.pdbx_seq_one_letter_code
_entity_poly.pdbx_strand_id
1 'polypeptide(L)'
;VGDFRAVQSPPRVGDLGGKPASTANQPDTAVIQEILVALGRIETDNLKPIAAKALSDSIAKLPSSALRQTAALSLGQLGQADSIEPLVQLLADEDASVRLHAIAALRQIDQAFDRLQSLSATENLPNQWRDGIAIALAEW
;
A
#
# COMPACT_ATOMS: atom_id res chain seq x y z
N VAL A 1 -17.63 -73.37 10.89
CA VAL A 1 -18.17 -72.08 10.41
C VAL A 1 -17.72 -71.03 11.42
N GLY A 2 -16.65 -70.30 11.09
CA GLY A 2 -15.93 -69.46 12.05
C GLY A 2 -15.40 -68.19 11.39
N ASP A 3 -16.14 -67.11 11.61
CA ASP A 3 -15.74 -65.72 11.89
C ASP A 3 -14.52 -65.12 11.15
N PHE A 4 -14.78 -64.31 10.11
CA PHE A 4 -13.82 -63.39 9.50
C PHE A 4 -13.95 -62.02 10.18
N ARG A 5 -13.10 -61.77 11.18
CA ARG A 5 -12.99 -60.47 11.86
C ARG A 5 -12.39 -59.42 10.93
N ALA A 6 -13.04 -58.26 10.93
CA ALA A 6 -12.64 -57.02 10.29
C ALA A 6 -11.21 -56.59 10.70
N VAL A 7 -10.37 -56.30 9.71
CA VAL A 7 -9.11 -55.57 9.90
C VAL A 7 -9.42 -54.09 9.81
N GLN A 8 -9.29 -53.39 10.94
CA GLN A 8 -9.37 -51.94 11.05
C GLN A 8 -8.11 -51.32 10.42
N SER A 9 -8.31 -50.35 9.52
CA SER A 9 -7.24 -49.47 9.01
C SER A 9 -6.87 -48.41 10.07
N PRO A 10 -5.58 -48.03 10.22
CA PRO A 10 -5.17 -47.01 11.18
C PRO A 10 -5.64 -45.60 10.77
N PRO A 11 -5.80 -44.66 11.73
CA PRO A 11 -6.29 -43.32 11.46
C PRO A 11 -5.28 -42.52 10.63
N ARG A 12 -5.79 -41.81 9.61
CA ARG A 12 -5.01 -40.80 8.87
C ARG A 12 -4.69 -39.65 9.81
N VAL A 13 -3.40 -39.42 10.02
CA VAL A 13 -2.87 -38.24 10.71
C VAL A 13 -3.37 -37.02 9.95
N GLY A 14 -4.16 -36.21 10.64
CA GLY A 14 -4.48 -34.87 10.19
C GLY A 14 -3.21 -34.08 10.08
N ASP A 15 -2.94 -33.58 8.88
CA ASP A 15 -2.02 -32.47 8.67
C ASP A 15 -2.87 -31.29 8.22
N LEU A 16 -3.23 -30.47 9.21
CA LEU A 16 -3.39 -29.03 9.14
C LEU A 16 -3.84 -28.48 7.78
N GLY A 17 -5.16 -28.35 7.61
CA GLY A 17 -5.78 -27.46 6.61
C GLY A 17 -5.53 -25.98 6.89
N GLY A 18 -4.33 -25.61 7.33
CA GLY A 18 -3.82 -24.26 7.17
C GLY A 18 -3.69 -24.04 5.67
N LYS A 19 -4.51 -23.14 5.13
CA LYS A 19 -4.32 -22.60 3.78
C LYS A 19 -2.82 -22.37 3.57
N PRO A 20 -2.18 -22.84 2.49
CA PRO A 20 -0.93 -22.24 2.13
C PRO A 20 -1.26 -20.77 1.90
N ALA A 21 -0.83 -19.90 2.81
CA ALA A 21 -0.52 -18.53 2.48
C ALA A 21 0.68 -18.61 1.52
N SER A 22 0.41 -19.07 0.30
CA SER A 22 1.34 -19.06 -0.80
C SER A 22 1.60 -17.59 -1.08
N THR A 23 2.66 -17.12 -0.45
CA THR A 23 3.48 -15.99 -0.87
C THR A 23 3.68 -16.11 -2.38
N ALA A 24 2.76 -15.52 -3.13
CA ALA A 24 2.96 -15.24 -4.53
C ALA A 24 3.92 -14.06 -4.60
N ASN A 25 5.18 -14.31 -4.21
CA ASN A 25 6.30 -13.51 -4.64
C ASN A 25 6.53 -13.84 -6.12
N GLN A 26 5.56 -13.43 -6.96
CA GLN A 26 5.68 -13.54 -8.41
C GLN A 26 6.91 -12.73 -8.79
N PRO A 27 7.81 -13.26 -9.63
CA PRO A 27 9.03 -12.54 -10.03
C PRO A 27 8.72 -11.13 -10.53
N ASP A 28 7.58 -10.95 -11.21
CA ASP A 28 7.11 -9.66 -11.70
C ASP A 28 6.81 -8.66 -10.56
N THR A 29 6.26 -9.12 -9.44
CA THR A 29 5.97 -8.27 -8.26
C THR A 29 7.25 -7.85 -7.55
N ALA A 30 8.22 -8.76 -7.41
CA ALA A 30 9.52 -8.44 -6.81
C ALA A 30 10.28 -7.39 -7.64
N VAL A 31 10.28 -7.55 -8.97
CA VAL A 31 10.91 -6.58 -9.88
C VAL A 31 10.21 -5.23 -9.79
N ILE A 32 8.87 -5.19 -9.81
CA ILE A 32 8.12 -3.93 -9.65
C ILE A 32 8.44 -3.28 -8.31
N GLN A 33 8.45 -4.04 -7.22
CA GLN A 33 8.77 -3.51 -5.90
C GLN A 33 10.16 -2.86 -5.86
N GLU A 34 11.17 -3.52 -6.44
CA GLU A 34 12.53 -2.96 -6.51
C GLU A 34 12.56 -1.68 -7.34
N ILE A 35 11.81 -1.62 -8.45
CA ILE A 35 11.68 -0.39 -9.26
C ILE A 35 11.07 0.74 -8.43
N LEU A 36 9.98 0.48 -7.70
CA LEU A 36 9.33 1.49 -6.86
C LEU A 36 10.30 2.03 -5.80
N VAL A 37 10.99 1.13 -5.09
CA VAL A 37 11.99 1.48 -4.06
C VAL A 37 13.15 2.28 -4.65
N ALA A 38 13.67 1.86 -5.80
CA ALA A 38 14.76 2.55 -6.47
C ALA A 38 14.36 3.98 -6.89
N LEU A 39 13.12 4.16 -7.38
CA LEU A 39 12.58 5.49 -7.70
C LEU A 39 12.46 6.36 -6.45
N GLY A 40 12.00 5.81 -5.32
CA GLY A 40 11.89 6.54 -4.06
C GLY A 40 13.22 7.04 -3.49
N ARG A 41 14.31 6.34 -3.78
CA ARG A 41 15.68 6.66 -3.31
C ARG A 41 16.43 7.64 -4.21
N ILE A 42 15.78 8.23 -5.21
CA ILE A 42 16.44 9.22 -6.07
C ILE A 42 16.71 10.50 -5.27
N GLU A 43 17.99 10.78 -5.03
CA GLU A 43 18.43 11.99 -4.33
C GLU A 43 18.67 13.18 -5.27
N THR A 44 18.83 12.93 -6.57
CA THR A 44 19.10 13.99 -7.56
C THR A 44 17.88 14.89 -7.76
N ASP A 45 17.96 16.15 -7.33
CA ASP A 45 16.82 17.07 -7.25
C ASP A 45 16.06 17.27 -8.57
N ASN A 46 16.76 17.34 -9.71
CA ASN A 46 16.10 17.50 -11.01
C ASN A 46 15.42 16.21 -11.52
N LEU A 47 15.70 15.05 -10.91
CA LEU A 47 15.07 13.78 -11.24
C LEU A 47 13.91 13.43 -10.30
N LYS A 48 13.88 13.99 -9.08
CA LYS A 48 12.80 13.72 -8.12
C LYS A 48 11.40 13.99 -8.68
N PRO A 49 11.12 15.11 -9.39
CA PRO A 49 9.80 15.33 -9.99
C PRO A 49 9.44 14.28 -11.04
N ILE A 50 10.42 13.84 -11.84
CA ILE A 50 10.22 12.82 -12.88
C ILE A 50 9.89 11.47 -12.24
N ALA A 51 10.62 11.09 -11.19
CA ALA A 51 10.38 9.87 -10.43
C ALA A 51 9.00 9.90 -9.74
N ALA A 52 8.65 11.02 -9.11
CA ALA A 52 7.36 11.21 -8.44
C ALA A 52 6.21 11.10 -9.45
N LYS A 53 6.35 11.70 -10.62
CA LYS A 53 5.36 11.59 -11.70
C LYS A 53 5.19 10.15 -12.17
N ALA A 54 6.29 9.43 -12.39
CA ALA A 54 6.26 8.04 -12.83
C ALA A 54 5.57 7.12 -11.79
N LEU A 55 5.88 7.29 -10.51
CA LEU A 55 5.20 6.59 -9.41
C LEU A 55 3.70 6.92 -9.40
N SER A 56 3.34 8.20 -9.45
CA SER A 56 1.96 8.67 -9.44
C SER A 56 1.12 8.05 -10.56
N ASP A 57 1.67 7.96 -11.77
CA ASP A 57 0.98 7.39 -12.94
C ASP A 57 0.81 5.86 -12.90
N SER A 58 1.53 5.20 -11.99
CA SER A 58 1.55 3.74 -11.85
C SER A 58 0.66 3.23 -10.71
N ILE A 59 0.43 4.02 -9.66
CA ILE A 59 -0.22 3.58 -8.41
C ILE A 59 -1.55 2.85 -8.64
N ALA A 60 -2.41 3.40 -9.49
CA ALA A 60 -3.73 2.82 -9.78
C ALA A 60 -3.67 1.45 -10.50
N LYS A 61 -2.51 1.10 -11.08
CA LYS A 61 -2.29 -0.15 -11.83
C LYS A 61 -1.58 -1.21 -10.99
N LEU A 62 -1.17 -0.90 -9.76
CA LEU A 62 -0.44 -1.83 -8.90
C LEU A 62 -1.40 -2.92 -8.38
N PRO A 63 -1.12 -4.21 -8.68
CA PRO A 63 -2.07 -5.30 -8.46
C PRO A 63 -2.24 -5.70 -6.99
N SER A 64 -1.31 -5.30 -6.11
CA SER A 64 -1.33 -5.68 -4.70
C SER A 64 -1.21 -4.47 -3.78
N SER A 65 -1.80 -4.58 -2.59
CA SER A 65 -1.70 -3.54 -1.57
C SER A 65 -0.25 -3.34 -1.09
N ALA A 66 0.58 -4.39 -1.06
CA ALA A 66 2.00 -4.30 -0.74
C ALA A 66 2.79 -3.39 -1.73
N LEU A 67 2.48 -3.48 -3.02
CA LEU A 67 3.07 -2.58 -4.02
C LEU A 67 2.56 -1.14 -3.85
N ARG A 68 1.28 -0.95 -3.56
CA ARG A 68 0.72 0.40 -3.29
C ARG A 68 1.33 1.03 -2.04
N GLN A 69 1.55 0.26 -0.96
CA GLN A 69 2.29 0.71 0.23
C GLN A 69 3.71 1.16 -0.13
N THR A 70 4.41 0.36 -0.94
CA THR A 70 5.77 0.66 -1.40
C THR A 70 5.80 1.96 -2.23
N ALA A 71 4.84 2.12 -3.13
CA ALA A 71 4.72 3.35 -3.94
C ALA A 71 4.42 4.57 -3.07
N ALA A 72 3.53 4.46 -2.07
CA ALA A 72 3.23 5.54 -1.14
C ALA A 72 4.49 5.98 -0.37
N LEU A 73 5.24 5.04 0.21
CA LEU A 73 6.51 5.32 0.88
C LEU A 73 7.51 6.01 -0.04
N SER A 74 7.64 5.51 -1.27
CA SER A 74 8.57 6.03 -2.26
C SER A 74 8.23 7.46 -2.67
N LEU A 75 6.94 7.79 -2.80
CA LEU A 75 6.48 9.17 -3.01
C LEU A 75 6.82 10.09 -1.84
N GLY A 76 6.64 9.62 -0.59
CA GLY A 76 7.03 10.36 0.60
C GLY A 76 8.53 10.67 0.64
N GLN A 77 9.36 9.67 0.35
CA GLN A 77 10.82 9.80 0.30
C GLN A 77 11.30 10.82 -0.73
N LEU A 78 10.61 10.92 -1.87
CA LEU A 78 10.91 11.92 -2.88
C LEU A 78 10.57 13.34 -2.44
N GLY A 79 9.67 13.51 -1.46
CA GLY A 79 9.36 14.80 -0.85
C GLY A 79 8.73 15.82 -1.81
N GLN A 80 8.18 15.37 -2.95
CA GLN A 80 7.68 16.28 -3.98
C GLN A 80 6.23 16.68 -3.71
N ALA A 81 5.94 17.98 -3.75
CA ALA A 81 4.59 18.52 -3.54
C ALA A 81 3.52 17.92 -4.47
N ASP A 82 3.89 17.62 -5.72
CA ASP A 82 2.99 16.98 -6.70
C ASP A 82 2.56 15.56 -6.28
N SER A 83 3.23 14.95 -5.31
CA SER A 83 2.87 13.65 -4.75
C SER A 83 1.72 13.71 -3.75
N ILE A 84 1.34 14.91 -3.28
CA ILE A 84 0.30 15.07 -2.26
C ILE A 84 -1.04 14.54 -2.76
N GLU A 85 -1.47 14.90 -3.98
CA GLU A 85 -2.77 14.47 -4.51
C GLU A 85 -2.87 12.95 -4.72
N PRO A 86 -1.87 12.26 -5.30
CA PRO A 86 -1.83 10.79 -5.31
C PRO A 86 -1.89 10.16 -3.91
N LEU A 87 -1.18 10.73 -2.93
CA LEU A 87 -1.19 10.23 -1.56
C LEU A 87 -2.56 10.45 -0.88
N VAL A 88 -3.22 11.58 -1.14
CA VAL A 88 -4.60 11.85 -0.69
C VAL A 88 -5.57 10.80 -1.24
N GLN A 89 -5.41 10.39 -2.50
CA GLN A 89 -6.21 9.31 -3.07
C GLN A 89 -6.02 7.99 -2.31
N LEU A 90 -4.78 7.68 -1.91
CA LEU A 90 -4.46 6.47 -1.13
C LEU A 90 -5.00 6.50 0.30
N LEU A 91 -5.41 7.67 0.83
CA LEU A 91 -6.13 7.73 2.11
C LEU A 91 -7.51 7.07 2.05
N ALA A 92 -8.04 6.84 0.85
CA ALA A 92 -9.28 6.11 0.60
C ALA A 92 -9.06 4.66 0.14
N ASP A 93 -7.82 4.15 0.18
CA ASP A 93 -7.53 2.77 -0.23
C ASP A 93 -8.28 1.78 0.67
N GLU A 94 -8.73 0.67 0.09
CA GLU A 94 -9.42 -0.41 0.80
C GLU A 94 -8.54 -1.04 1.89
N ASP A 95 -7.23 -1.12 1.65
CA ASP A 95 -6.27 -1.73 2.55
C ASP A 95 -5.81 -0.72 3.61
N ALA A 96 -6.02 -1.06 4.89
CA ALA A 96 -5.66 -0.19 6.01
C ALA A 96 -4.17 0.12 6.09
N SER A 97 -3.32 -0.82 5.69
CA SER A 97 -1.87 -0.62 5.66
C SER A 97 -1.50 0.39 4.60
N VAL A 98 -2.15 0.38 3.42
CA VAL A 98 -1.93 1.41 2.38
C VAL A 98 -2.27 2.80 2.92
N ARG A 99 -3.43 2.95 3.59
CA ARG A 99 -3.82 4.23 4.20
C ARG A 99 -2.79 4.75 5.22
N LEU A 100 -2.29 3.88 6.09
CA LEU A 100 -1.26 4.24 7.08
C LEU A 100 0.04 4.69 6.43
N HIS A 101 0.50 3.99 5.37
CA HIS A 101 1.69 4.39 4.63
C HIS A 101 1.49 5.71 3.88
N ALA A 102 0.29 5.97 3.36
CA ALA A 102 -0.03 7.25 2.75
C ALA A 102 0.04 8.40 3.76
N ILE A 103 -0.50 8.22 4.97
CA ILE A 103 -0.37 9.20 6.07
C ILE A 103 1.10 9.44 6.41
N ALA A 104 1.87 8.37 6.59
CA ALA A 104 3.30 8.47 6.91
C ALA A 104 4.11 9.16 5.81
N ALA A 105 3.76 8.94 4.54
CA ALA A 105 4.39 9.59 3.40
C ALA A 105 4.02 11.08 3.29
N LEU A 106 2.76 11.44 3.55
CA LEU A 106 2.32 12.84 3.57
C LEU A 106 3.11 13.65 4.61
N ARG A 107 3.43 13.08 5.77
CA ARG A 107 4.24 13.75 6.81
C ARG A 107 5.69 14.02 6.40
N GLN A 108 6.18 13.40 5.32
CA GLN A 108 7.52 13.64 4.79
C GLN A 108 7.55 14.78 3.76
N ILE A 109 6.39 15.34 3.41
CA ILE A 109 6.26 16.41 2.42
C ILE A 109 5.85 17.69 3.14
N ASP A 110 6.70 18.71 3.07
CA ASP A 110 6.54 19.96 3.83
C ASP A 110 5.18 20.64 3.60
N GLN A 111 4.69 20.66 2.35
CA GLN A 111 3.45 21.34 1.98
C GLN A 111 2.18 20.54 2.29
N ALA A 112 2.31 19.28 2.75
CA ALA A 112 1.17 18.39 2.87
C ALA A 112 0.20 18.82 3.97
N PHE A 113 0.66 19.32 5.12
CA PHE A 113 -0.23 19.77 6.20
C PHE A 113 -1.17 20.89 5.71
N ASP A 114 -0.60 21.96 5.17
CA ASP A 114 -1.35 23.11 4.66
C ASP A 114 -2.31 22.69 3.55
N ARG A 115 -1.87 21.77 2.68
CA ARG A 115 -2.70 21.24 1.62
C ARG A 115 -3.89 20.46 2.16
N LEU A 116 -3.68 19.53 3.10
CA LEU A 116 -4.74 18.77 3.74
C LEU A 116 -5.72 19.67 4.50
N GLN A 117 -5.22 20.71 5.19
CA GLN A 117 -6.05 21.69 5.86
C GLN A 117 -6.94 22.43 4.85
N SER A 118 -6.39 22.87 3.72
CA SER A 118 -7.17 23.52 2.65
C SER A 118 -8.25 22.62 2.06
N LEU A 119 -7.96 21.33 1.89
CA LEU A 119 -8.90 20.34 1.39
C LEU A 119 -10.03 20.09 2.40
N SER A 120 -9.70 19.99 3.70
CA SER A 120 -10.68 19.78 4.76
C SER A 120 -11.68 20.95 4.89
N ALA A 121 -11.26 22.16 4.55
CA ALA A 121 -12.11 23.36 4.57
C ALA A 121 -13.04 23.48 3.34
N THR A 122 -12.89 22.61 2.34
CA THR A 122 -13.71 22.64 1.13
C THR A 122 -15.03 21.90 1.35
N GLU A 123 -16.17 22.57 1.13
CA GLU A 123 -17.51 22.02 1.37
C GLU A 123 -17.80 20.72 0.58
N ASN A 124 -17.23 20.59 -0.62
CA ASN A 124 -17.50 19.49 -1.55
C ASN A 124 -16.40 18.42 -1.62
N LEU A 125 -15.73 18.15 -0.50
CA LEU A 125 -14.72 17.08 -0.45
C LEU A 125 -15.39 15.70 -0.67
N PRO A 126 -14.85 14.82 -1.54
CA PRO A 126 -15.38 13.47 -1.72
C PRO A 126 -15.47 12.73 -0.38
N ASN A 127 -16.60 12.06 -0.11
CA ASN A 127 -16.82 11.34 1.16
C ASN A 127 -15.68 10.38 1.48
N GLN A 128 -15.17 9.70 0.46
CA GLN A 128 -14.07 8.75 0.56
C GLN A 128 -12.75 9.36 1.07
N TRP A 129 -12.51 10.66 0.86
CA TRP A 129 -11.28 11.33 1.32
C TRP A 129 -11.45 11.97 2.70
N ARG A 130 -12.68 12.29 3.12
CA ARG A 130 -12.96 13.00 4.38
C ARG A 130 -12.33 12.31 5.58
N ASP A 131 -12.64 11.03 5.77
CA ASP A 131 -12.18 10.29 6.96
C ASP A 131 -10.65 10.16 6.96
N GLY A 132 -10.06 9.84 5.81
CA GLY A 132 -8.62 9.71 5.67
C GLY A 132 -7.86 11.01 5.91
N ILE A 133 -8.35 12.14 5.39
CA ILE A 133 -7.77 13.46 5.61
C ILE A 133 -7.93 13.88 7.08
N ALA A 134 -9.09 13.63 7.69
CA ALA A 134 -9.33 13.94 9.10
C ALA A 134 -8.37 13.17 10.02
N ILE A 135 -8.15 11.88 9.75
CA ILE A 135 -7.17 11.06 10.48
C ILE A 135 -5.75 11.59 10.25
N ALA A 136 -5.37 11.87 9.00
CA ALA A 136 -4.04 12.37 8.68
C ALA A 136 -3.71 13.68 9.42
N LEU A 137 -4.67 14.60 9.50
CA LEU A 137 -4.53 15.86 10.24
C LEU A 137 -4.50 15.67 11.77
N ALA A 138 -5.19 14.66 12.30
CA ALA A 138 -5.19 14.36 13.73
C ALA A 138 -3.85 13.75 14.22
N GLU A 139 -3.12 13.08 13.32
CA GLU A 139 -1.87 12.34 13.60
C GLU A 139 -0.59 13.15 13.29
N TRP A 140 -0.71 14.46 13.05
CA TRP A 140 0.41 15.31 12.59
C TRP A 140 1.46 15.59 13.66
#